data_AF-A0A951DS25-F1
#
_entry.id   AF-A0A951DS25-F1
#
_cell.length_a   1.000
_cell.length_b   1.000
_cell.length_c   1.000
_cell.angle_alpha   90.00
_cell.angle_beta   90.00
_cell.angle_gamma   90.00
#
_symmetry.space_group_name_H-M   'P 1'
#
loop_
_entity.id
_entity.type
_entity.pdbx_description
1 polymer ?
#
loop_
_entity_poly.entity_id
_entity_poly.type
_entity_poly.pdbx_seq_one_letter_code
_entity_poly.pdbx_strand_id
1 'polypeptide(L)'
;MEDGKPNLEVRLGGIYALERIARDSPRDHWTIMEVLTAYVRENARWTECASRAPDGTDSCSAAASLKQLQDAEERKQPRDRDIEERWPVRADIQAVLTVIGRRRRSGDRQEPTGLDLHGADLRGTQLRLAHLEQAALVGTHLERANLWSAHLDWANLWGAHLERADLMHAHLEQAKGLTQEQVYSARNHGEGAFLPPDWPANWRDRFEKTTGQAPVTPSPPAG
;
A
#
# COMPACT_ATOMS: atom_id res chain seq x y z
N MET A 1 9.90 31.62 -11.96
CA MET A 1 11.01 30.71 -11.63
C MET A 1 10.35 29.41 -11.27
N GLU A 2 10.34 28.46 -12.21
CA GLU A 2 9.79 27.13 -11.96
C GLU A 2 10.52 26.52 -10.76
N ASP A 3 9.77 26.01 -9.79
CA ASP A 3 10.31 25.28 -8.64
C ASP A 3 11.43 24.35 -9.11
N GLY A 4 12.62 24.43 -8.50
CA GLY A 4 13.81 23.66 -8.86
C GLY A 4 13.69 22.13 -8.68
N LYS A 5 12.47 21.59 -8.71
CA LYS A 5 12.17 20.16 -8.73
C LYS A 5 12.34 19.65 -10.17
N PRO A 6 13.18 18.65 -10.43
CA PRO A 6 13.32 18.08 -11.77
C PRO A 6 11.97 17.60 -12.29
N ASN A 7 11.69 17.83 -13.57
CA ASN A 7 10.44 17.41 -14.21
C ASN A 7 10.24 15.88 -14.08
N LEU A 8 8.99 15.42 -14.06
CA LEU A 8 8.63 14.02 -13.82
C LEU A 8 9.38 13.05 -14.75
N GLU A 9 9.53 13.43 -16.02
CA GLU A 9 10.24 12.64 -17.03
C GLU A 9 11.72 12.39 -16.65
N VAL A 10 12.38 13.40 -16.09
CA VAL A 10 13.78 13.29 -15.63
C VAL A 10 13.88 12.34 -14.44
N ARG A 11 12.93 12.43 -13.49
CA ARG A 11 12.89 11.53 -12.32
C ARG A 11 12.66 10.08 -12.75
N LEU A 12 11.69 9.85 -13.64
CA LEU A 12 11.42 8.51 -14.18
C LEU A 12 12.61 7.96 -14.96
N GLY A 13 13.25 8.78 -15.81
CA GLY A 13 14.46 8.41 -16.52
C GLY A 13 15.59 7.99 -15.58
N GLY A 14 15.80 8.74 -14.49
CA GLY A 14 16.78 8.41 -13.45
C GLY A 14 16.46 7.10 -12.73
N ILE A 15 15.21 6.87 -12.35
CA ILE A 15 14.76 5.64 -11.68
C ILE A 15 15.01 4.41 -12.56
N TYR A 16 14.61 4.44 -13.83
CA TYR A 16 14.80 3.32 -14.76
C TYR A 16 16.27 3.13 -15.18
N ALA A 17 17.06 4.22 -15.23
CA ALA A 17 18.50 4.10 -15.43
C ALA A 17 19.17 3.39 -14.24
N LEU A 18 18.78 3.74 -13.01
CA LEU A 18 19.24 3.07 -11.80
C LEU A 18 18.82 1.59 -11.76
N GLU A 19 17.58 1.26 -12.14
CA GLU A 19 17.14 -0.14 -12.28
C GLU A 19 18.06 -0.93 -13.20
N ARG A 20 18.40 -0.37 -14.37
CA ARG A 20 19.29 -1.02 -15.31
C ARG A 20 20.70 -1.22 -14.73
N ILE A 21 21.26 -0.23 -14.05
CA ILE A 21 22.56 -0.36 -13.38
C ILE A 21 22.49 -1.45 -12.29
N ALA A 22 21.43 -1.48 -11.49
CA ALA A 22 21.22 -2.50 -10.46
C ALA A 22 21.08 -3.91 -11.04
N ARG A 23 20.58 -4.04 -12.27
CA ARG A 23 20.49 -5.30 -13.00
C ARG A 23 21.84 -5.74 -13.58
N ASP A 24 22.61 -4.80 -14.10
CA ASP A 24 23.88 -5.06 -14.77
C ASP A 24 25.05 -5.21 -13.78
N SER A 25 24.96 -4.60 -12.60
CA SER A 25 25.97 -4.65 -11.54
C SER A 25 25.41 -5.24 -10.23
N PRO A 26 25.65 -6.54 -9.96
CA PRO A 26 25.29 -7.17 -8.69
C PRO A 26 25.99 -6.54 -7.47
N ARG A 27 27.10 -5.82 -7.69
CA ARG A 27 27.81 -5.10 -6.62
C ARG A 27 27.07 -3.84 -6.19
N ASP A 28 26.48 -3.12 -7.14
CA ASP A 28 25.79 -1.84 -6.90
C ASP A 28 24.29 -2.02 -6.67
N HIS A 29 23.76 -3.21 -6.99
CA HIS A 29 22.36 -3.56 -6.83
C HIS A 29 21.77 -3.14 -5.48
N TRP A 30 22.43 -3.53 -4.38
CA TRP A 30 21.93 -3.24 -3.04
C TRP A 30 21.92 -1.75 -2.74
N THR A 31 23.03 -1.05 -3.00
CA THR A 31 23.14 0.40 -2.81
C THR A 31 22.06 1.15 -3.57
N ILE A 32 21.74 0.71 -4.80
CA ILE A 32 20.68 1.33 -5.60
C ILE A 32 19.31 1.08 -4.98
N MET A 33 19.04 -0.13 -4.50
CA MET A 33 17.79 -0.43 -3.80
C MET A 33 17.65 0.41 -2.53
N GLU A 34 18.72 0.60 -1.76
CA GLU A 34 18.72 1.49 -0.59
C GLU A 34 18.42 2.94 -0.97
N VAL A 35 19.07 3.48 -2.02
CA VAL A 35 18.84 4.85 -2.49
C VAL A 35 17.40 5.05 -2.95
N LEU A 36 16.87 4.10 -3.73
CA LEU A 36 15.48 4.13 -4.19
C LEU A 36 14.50 4.05 -3.00
N THR A 37 14.80 3.20 -2.03
CA THR A 37 13.98 3.05 -0.82
C THR A 37 14.00 4.33 0.04
N ALA A 38 15.17 4.94 0.21
CA ALA A 38 15.33 6.22 0.89
C ALA A 38 14.54 7.34 0.18
N TYR A 39 14.55 7.36 -1.15
CA TYR A 39 13.74 8.29 -1.93
C TYR A 39 12.25 8.17 -1.61
N VAL A 40 11.72 6.94 -1.53
CA VAL A 40 10.31 6.70 -1.13
C VAL A 40 10.05 7.24 0.27
N ARG A 41 10.89 6.92 1.25
CA ARG A 41 10.73 7.40 2.63
C ARG A 41 10.73 8.92 2.77
N GLU A 42 11.53 9.62 1.96
CA GLU A 42 11.57 11.07 2.01
C GLU A 42 10.39 11.74 1.29
N ASN A 43 9.87 11.11 0.23
CA ASN A 43 8.87 11.71 -0.65
C ASN A 43 7.44 11.19 -0.44
N ALA A 44 7.28 10.13 0.35
CA ALA A 44 6.02 9.54 0.75
C ALA A 44 5.89 9.56 2.28
N ARG A 45 6.24 10.67 2.94
CA ARG A 45 6.03 10.80 4.39
C ARG A 45 4.54 10.94 4.67
N TRP A 46 4.03 10.14 5.62
CA TRP A 46 2.71 10.38 6.16
C TRP A 46 2.63 11.79 6.73
N THR A 47 1.71 12.60 6.21
CA THR A 47 1.37 13.91 6.77
C THR A 47 -0.09 13.84 7.21
N GLU A 48 -0.32 14.07 8.49
CA GLU A 48 -1.62 13.97 9.17
C GLU A 48 -2.72 14.81 8.47
N CYS A 49 -2.32 15.83 7.70
CA CYS A 49 -3.19 16.69 6.89
C CYS A 49 -3.88 15.96 5.72
N ALA A 50 -3.29 14.88 5.18
CA ALA A 50 -3.85 14.10 4.07
C ALA A 50 -4.98 13.13 4.50
N SER A 51 -5.40 13.18 5.76
CA SER A 51 -6.57 12.46 6.26
C SER A 51 -7.89 13.22 6.06
N ARG A 52 -7.85 14.49 5.63
CA ARG A 52 -9.03 15.26 5.20
C ARG A 52 -9.27 15.07 3.70
N ALA A 53 -10.39 14.40 3.39
CA ALA A 53 -11.06 14.04 2.13
C ALA A 53 -10.68 14.75 0.80
N PRO A 54 -10.97 14.13 -0.37
CA PRO A 54 -11.08 14.83 -1.64
C PRO A 54 -12.49 15.43 -1.74
N ASP A 55 -12.82 16.41 -0.90
CA ASP A 55 -13.92 17.30 -1.21
C ASP A 55 -13.35 18.70 -1.33
N GLY A 56 -13.29 19.16 -2.57
CA GLY A 56 -12.54 20.35 -2.96
C GLY A 56 -13.17 21.60 -2.35
N THR A 57 -12.59 22.08 -1.26
CA THR A 57 -12.62 23.50 -0.89
C THR A 57 -11.40 23.84 -0.05
N ASP A 58 -10.38 24.41 -0.69
CA ASP A 58 -9.44 25.27 0.03
C ASP A 58 -10.13 26.61 0.31
N SER A 59 -10.37 26.92 1.58
CA SER A 59 -9.67 28.00 2.27
C SER A 59 -10.42 28.43 3.53
N CYS A 60 -9.65 28.85 4.53
CA CYS A 60 -10.15 29.76 5.54
C CYS A 60 -10.71 31.02 4.86
N SER A 61 -12.03 31.20 4.85
CA SER A 61 -12.61 32.52 5.05
C SER A 61 -14.01 32.43 5.65
N ALA A 62 -14.22 33.31 6.62
CA ALA A 62 -15.46 33.86 7.13
C ALA A 62 -16.80 33.34 6.55
N ALA A 63 -17.68 32.98 7.48
CA ALA A 63 -19.11 33.28 7.52
C ALA A 63 -19.82 33.61 6.19
N ALA A 64 -20.75 32.76 5.77
CA ALA A 64 -22.14 33.17 5.52
C ALA A 64 -23.01 31.99 5.05
N SER A 65 -24.11 31.81 5.78
CA SER A 65 -25.45 31.47 5.25
C SER A 65 -25.76 30.06 4.77
N LEU A 66 -26.28 29.29 5.74
CA LEU A 66 -27.42 28.39 5.57
C LEU A 66 -28.54 28.99 4.69
N LYS A 67 -28.87 28.32 3.57
CA LYS A 67 -30.19 28.09 2.95
C LYS A 67 -30.05 28.00 1.42
N GLN A 68 -29.78 26.81 0.88
CA GLN A 68 -30.08 26.45 -0.52
C GLN A 68 -29.73 24.98 -0.84
N LEU A 69 -30.05 24.05 0.07
CA LEU A 69 -29.81 22.61 -0.15
C LEU A 69 -31.10 21.79 0.09
N GLN A 70 -32.15 22.03 -0.71
CA GLN A 70 -33.31 21.13 -0.72
C GLN A 70 -33.88 20.77 -2.11
N ASP A 71 -33.46 21.39 -3.21
CA ASP A 71 -34.13 21.18 -4.52
C ASP A 71 -33.25 20.57 -5.64
N ALA A 72 -32.10 19.97 -5.34
CA ALA A 72 -31.22 19.37 -6.36
C ALA A 72 -31.01 17.84 -6.22
N GLU A 73 -31.69 17.19 -5.28
CA GLU A 73 -31.47 15.77 -4.94
C GLU A 73 -32.13 14.77 -5.92
N GLU A 74 -33.00 15.21 -6.83
CA GLU A 74 -33.79 14.30 -7.68
C GLU A 74 -33.62 14.59 -9.17
N ARG A 75 -32.65 13.91 -9.80
CA ARG A 75 -32.69 13.34 -11.18
C ARG A 75 -31.28 13.07 -11.68
N LYS A 76 -30.75 11.89 -11.39
CA LYS A 76 -29.89 11.12 -12.30
C LYS A 76 -29.82 9.68 -11.79
N GLN A 77 -30.24 8.75 -12.65
CA GLN A 77 -30.26 7.31 -12.41
C GLN A 77 -28.85 6.83 -12.00
N PRO A 78 -28.71 5.87 -11.06
CA PRO A 78 -27.40 5.42 -10.60
C PRO A 78 -26.83 4.46 -11.65
N ARG A 79 -26.02 4.99 -12.56
CA ARG A 79 -25.12 4.21 -13.41
C ARG A 79 -23.72 4.70 -13.11
N ASP A 80 -22.86 3.78 -12.69
CA ASP A 80 -21.42 3.93 -12.46
C ASP A 80 -21.02 4.72 -11.20
N ARG A 81 -21.47 4.28 -10.02
CA ARG A 81 -21.03 4.79 -8.70
C ARG A 81 -19.81 4.05 -8.09
N ASP A 82 -18.94 3.48 -8.92
CA ASP A 82 -17.62 3.00 -8.49
C ASP A 82 -16.53 3.68 -9.33
N ILE A 83 -16.55 5.01 -9.39
CA ILE A 83 -15.28 5.72 -9.58
C ILE A 83 -14.54 5.50 -8.27
N GLU A 84 -13.81 4.38 -8.21
CA GLU A 84 -12.82 4.07 -7.18
C GLU A 84 -12.15 5.38 -6.78
N GLU A 85 -12.32 5.81 -5.52
CA GLU A 85 -11.52 6.87 -4.91
C GLU A 85 -10.05 6.44 -4.99
N ARG A 86 -9.45 6.73 -6.13
CA ARG A 86 -8.12 6.31 -6.51
C ARG A 86 -7.18 7.31 -5.88
N TRP A 87 -6.67 6.96 -4.69
CA TRP A 87 -5.62 7.71 -4.04
C TRP A 87 -4.50 7.93 -5.06
N PRO A 88 -4.27 9.16 -5.57
CA PRO A 88 -3.35 9.35 -6.67
C PRO A 88 -1.93 9.22 -6.15
N VAL A 89 -1.38 8.00 -6.26
CA VAL A 89 0.03 7.74 -5.96
C VAL A 89 0.87 8.52 -6.95
N ARG A 90 1.86 9.25 -6.45
CA ARG A 90 2.80 9.96 -7.32
C ARG A 90 3.50 8.97 -8.24
N ALA A 91 3.54 9.28 -9.53
CA ALA A 91 4.03 8.36 -10.56
C ALA A 91 5.50 7.95 -10.35
N ASP A 92 6.33 8.84 -9.80
CA ASP A 92 7.72 8.56 -9.45
C ASP A 92 7.82 7.54 -8.30
N ILE A 93 7.02 7.69 -7.24
CA ILE A 93 6.95 6.72 -6.13
C ILE A 93 6.50 5.35 -6.64
N GLN A 94 5.44 5.30 -7.45
CA GLN A 94 4.97 4.05 -8.02
C GLN A 94 6.02 3.39 -8.93
N ALA A 95 6.78 4.17 -9.69
CA ALA A 95 7.88 3.66 -10.51
C ALA A 95 8.98 3.05 -9.63
N VAL A 96 9.37 3.74 -8.55
CA VAL A 96 10.35 3.19 -7.60
C VAL A 96 9.87 1.89 -6.96
N LEU A 97 8.63 1.85 -6.48
CA LEU A 97 8.04 0.63 -5.91
C LEU A 97 7.98 -0.52 -6.91
N THR A 98 7.78 -0.20 -8.19
CA THR A 98 7.80 -1.20 -9.27
C THR A 98 9.21 -1.78 -9.49
N VAL A 99 10.25 -0.93 -9.46
CA VAL A 99 11.64 -1.36 -9.58
C VAL A 99 12.04 -2.23 -8.38
N ILE A 100 11.77 -1.74 -7.17
CA ILE A 100 12.06 -2.46 -5.93
C ILE A 100 11.29 -3.78 -5.87
N GLY A 101 10.01 -3.78 -6.25
CA GLY A 101 9.17 -4.98 -6.26
C GLY A 101 9.62 -6.04 -7.26
N ARG A 102 10.33 -5.68 -8.34
CA ARG A 102 10.88 -6.61 -9.34
C ARG A 102 12.33 -7.01 -9.09
N ARG A 103 12.92 -6.58 -7.96
CA ARG A 103 14.33 -6.86 -7.65
C ARG A 103 14.61 -8.36 -7.63
N ARG A 104 15.77 -8.75 -8.14
CA ARG A 104 16.24 -10.14 -8.09
C ARG A 104 16.90 -10.37 -6.74
N ARG A 105 16.31 -11.20 -5.89
CA ARG A 105 17.00 -11.71 -4.70
C ARG A 105 18.11 -12.66 -5.15
N SER A 106 19.35 -12.17 -5.18
CA SER A 106 20.50 -13.01 -5.49
C SER A 106 20.85 -13.79 -4.22
N GLY A 107 20.49 -15.07 -4.18
CA GLY A 107 20.70 -15.94 -3.00
C GLY A 107 22.17 -16.11 -2.56
N ASP A 108 23.13 -15.62 -3.34
CA ASP A 108 24.58 -15.75 -3.10
C ASP A 108 25.18 -14.63 -2.23
N ARG A 109 24.44 -13.56 -1.94
CA ARG A 109 24.89 -12.51 -1.02
C ARG A 109 23.79 -12.20 -0.02
N GLN A 110 24.15 -12.29 1.26
CA GLN A 110 23.36 -11.78 2.37
C GLN A 110 23.04 -10.31 2.07
N GLU A 111 21.80 -10.04 1.62
CA GLU A 111 21.23 -8.69 1.70
C GLU A 111 21.36 -8.30 3.18
N PRO A 112 22.22 -7.33 3.51
CA PRO A 112 22.65 -7.14 4.90
C PRO A 112 21.49 -6.68 5.80
N THR A 113 20.45 -6.10 5.21
CA THR A 113 19.21 -5.63 5.83
C THR A 113 18.07 -5.77 4.82
N GLY A 114 16.81 -5.77 5.26
CA GLY A 114 15.68 -5.64 4.34
C GLY A 114 15.45 -4.19 3.90
N LEU A 115 14.57 -3.98 2.93
CA LEU A 115 14.18 -2.64 2.46
C LEU A 115 13.50 -1.87 3.58
N ASP A 116 14.02 -0.70 3.93
CA ASP A 116 13.44 0.14 4.98
C ASP A 116 12.34 1.06 4.44
N LEU A 117 11.08 0.71 4.65
CA LEU A 117 9.90 1.48 4.22
C LEU A 117 9.05 1.97 5.41
N HIS A 118 9.64 2.05 6.61
CA HIS A 118 8.90 2.40 7.82
C HIS A 118 8.20 3.76 7.71
N GLY A 119 6.97 3.83 8.22
CA GLY A 119 6.19 5.08 8.27
C GLY A 119 5.88 5.73 6.92
N ALA A 120 6.15 5.05 5.80
CA ALA A 120 5.86 5.57 4.47
C ALA A 120 4.35 5.50 4.16
N ASP A 121 3.85 6.50 3.44
CA ASP A 121 2.51 6.57 2.88
C ASP A 121 2.47 5.87 1.52
N LEU A 122 2.09 4.60 1.54
CA LEU A 122 1.98 3.73 0.38
C LEU A 122 0.52 3.35 0.09
N ARG A 123 -0.43 4.19 0.51
CA ARG A 123 -1.87 3.97 0.27
C ARG A 123 -2.18 3.86 -1.21
N GLY A 124 -2.99 2.86 -1.57
CA GLY A 124 -3.42 2.64 -2.96
C GLY A 124 -2.29 2.27 -3.93
N THR A 125 -1.09 1.97 -3.45
CA THR A 125 0.05 1.59 -4.30
C THR A 125 -0.16 0.22 -4.97
N GLN A 126 0.44 0.05 -6.14
CA GLN A 126 0.43 -1.22 -6.87
C GLN A 126 1.71 -1.98 -6.56
N LEU A 127 1.60 -2.99 -5.69
CA LEU A 127 2.69 -3.84 -5.20
C LEU A 127 2.43 -5.33 -5.53
N ARG A 128 1.66 -5.59 -6.59
CA ARG A 128 1.37 -6.95 -7.04
C ARG A 128 2.67 -7.69 -7.35
N LEU A 129 2.80 -8.92 -6.86
CA LEU A 129 3.98 -9.77 -7.06
C LEU A 129 5.30 -9.12 -6.58
N ALA A 130 5.23 -8.13 -5.68
CA ALA A 130 6.42 -7.42 -5.23
C ALA A 130 7.25 -8.27 -4.25
N HIS A 131 8.56 -8.23 -4.45
CA HIS A 131 9.57 -8.84 -3.57
C HIS A 131 9.92 -7.92 -2.38
N LEU A 132 9.11 -8.00 -1.32
CA LEU A 132 9.24 -7.24 -0.08
C LEU A 132 9.70 -8.10 1.11
N GLU A 133 10.31 -9.24 0.83
CA GLU A 133 10.82 -10.13 1.86
C GLU A 133 11.84 -9.39 2.74
N GLN A 134 11.75 -9.60 4.06
CA GLN A 134 12.54 -8.93 5.10
C GLN A 134 12.35 -7.41 5.22
N ALA A 135 11.46 -6.78 4.43
CA ALA A 135 11.26 -5.33 4.47
C ALA A 135 10.82 -4.85 5.86
N ALA A 136 11.31 -3.68 6.28
CA ALA A 136 10.83 -2.99 7.46
C ALA A 136 9.65 -2.11 7.07
N LEU A 137 8.43 -2.57 7.38
CA LEU A 137 7.15 -1.90 7.09
C LEU A 137 6.46 -1.42 8.38
N VAL A 138 7.26 -1.11 9.40
CA VAL A 138 6.76 -0.68 10.72
C VAL A 138 6.01 0.65 10.56
N GLY A 139 4.75 0.68 10.98
CA GLY A 139 3.91 1.89 10.87
C GLY A 139 3.64 2.35 9.44
N THR A 140 3.93 1.54 8.42
CA THR A 140 3.71 1.91 7.02
C THR A 140 2.21 1.93 6.72
N HIS A 141 1.78 2.94 5.97
CA HIS A 141 0.40 3.10 5.51
C HIS A 141 0.21 2.37 4.19
N LEU A 142 -0.44 1.20 4.22
CA LEU A 142 -0.71 0.32 3.08
C LEU A 142 -2.22 0.19 2.80
N GLU A 143 -3.03 1.12 3.31
CA GLU A 143 -4.47 1.09 3.15
C GLU A 143 -4.82 1.08 1.65
N ARG A 144 -5.70 0.16 1.25
CA ARG A 144 -6.10 -0.07 -0.16
C ARG A 144 -4.93 -0.42 -1.11
N ALA A 145 -3.73 -0.72 -0.61
CA ALA A 145 -2.62 -1.15 -1.45
C ALA A 145 -2.94 -2.50 -2.08
N ASN A 146 -2.46 -2.71 -3.31
CA ASN A 146 -2.61 -3.97 -4.02
C ASN A 146 -1.37 -4.84 -3.78
N LEU A 147 -1.47 -5.77 -2.82
CA LEU A 147 -0.42 -6.70 -2.43
C LEU A 147 -0.70 -8.12 -2.96
N TRP A 148 -1.49 -8.23 -4.02
CA TRP A 148 -1.82 -9.51 -4.65
C TRP A 148 -0.56 -10.31 -4.96
N SER A 149 -0.45 -11.52 -4.41
CA SER A 149 0.73 -12.40 -4.54
C SER A 149 2.06 -11.72 -4.19
N ALA A 150 2.07 -10.69 -3.34
CA ALA A 150 3.30 -10.06 -2.88
C ALA A 150 4.04 -10.99 -1.91
N HIS A 151 5.37 -10.96 -1.97
CA HIS A 151 6.23 -11.74 -1.10
C HIS A 151 6.63 -10.90 0.12
N LEU A 152 6.08 -11.19 1.29
CA LEU A 152 6.29 -10.45 2.54
C LEU A 152 6.88 -11.34 3.65
N ASP A 153 7.46 -12.48 3.28
CA ASP A 153 8.15 -13.37 4.21
C ASP A 153 9.21 -12.61 5.01
N TRP A 154 9.21 -12.78 6.32
CA TRP A 154 10.12 -12.11 7.26
C TRP A 154 10.00 -10.59 7.32
N ALA A 155 9.05 -9.97 6.63
CA ALA A 155 8.81 -8.54 6.73
C ALA A 155 8.32 -8.16 8.13
N ASN A 156 8.69 -6.97 8.60
CA ASN A 156 8.23 -6.43 9.87
C ASN A 156 7.03 -5.51 9.64
N LEU A 157 5.84 -5.99 9.99
CA LEU A 157 4.55 -5.32 9.79
C LEU A 157 3.98 -4.73 11.10
N TRP A 158 4.83 -4.54 12.12
CA TRP A 158 4.38 -3.99 13.40
C TRP A 158 3.71 -2.63 13.21
N GLY A 159 2.42 -2.55 13.56
CA GLY A 159 1.64 -1.31 13.42
C GLY A 159 1.41 -0.85 11.97
N ALA A 160 1.66 -1.69 10.96
CA ALA A 160 1.32 -1.36 9.57
C ALA A 160 -0.21 -1.24 9.39
N HIS A 161 -0.65 -0.29 8.58
CA HIS A 161 -2.06 -0.07 8.28
C HIS A 161 -2.44 -0.82 7.00
N LEU A 162 -3.27 -1.86 7.09
CA LEU A 162 -3.63 -2.78 6.00
C LEU A 162 -5.11 -2.72 5.62
N GLU A 163 -5.81 -1.69 6.08
CA GLU A 163 -7.24 -1.51 5.90
C GLU A 163 -7.59 -1.53 4.41
N ARG A 164 -8.47 -2.45 4.01
CA ARG A 164 -8.89 -2.69 2.62
C ARG A 164 -7.74 -3.03 1.64
N ALA A 165 -6.54 -3.36 2.13
CA ALA A 165 -5.46 -3.83 1.28
C ALA A 165 -5.82 -5.18 0.64
N ASP A 166 -5.39 -5.41 -0.60
CA ASP A 166 -5.60 -6.69 -1.28
C ASP A 166 -4.44 -7.64 -0.95
N LEU A 167 -4.67 -8.55 -0.01
CA LEU A 167 -3.69 -9.53 0.46
C LEU A 167 -3.87 -10.91 -0.21
N MET A 168 -4.71 -11.02 -1.26
CA MET A 168 -4.98 -12.32 -1.87
C MET A 168 -3.68 -12.96 -2.39
N HIS A 169 -3.42 -14.20 -1.99
CA HIS A 169 -2.20 -14.95 -2.30
C HIS A 169 -0.90 -14.31 -1.79
N ALA A 170 -0.94 -13.28 -0.94
CA ALA A 170 0.27 -12.71 -0.36
C ALA A 170 0.95 -13.70 0.59
N HIS A 171 2.28 -13.74 0.56
CA HIS A 171 3.11 -14.64 1.38
C HIS A 171 3.50 -13.93 2.68
N LEU A 172 2.88 -14.32 3.79
CA LEU A 172 3.00 -13.71 5.12
C LEU A 172 3.38 -14.73 6.20
N GLU A 173 3.80 -15.95 5.83
CA GLU A 173 4.00 -17.10 6.72
C GLU A 173 5.00 -16.82 7.85
N GLN A 174 6.00 -15.97 7.58
CA GLN A 174 7.05 -15.59 8.53
C GLN A 174 7.02 -14.09 8.86
N ALA A 175 5.94 -13.39 8.54
CA ALA A 175 5.83 -11.96 8.83
C ALA A 175 5.84 -11.70 10.34
N LYS A 176 6.56 -10.65 10.75
CA LYS A 176 6.71 -10.27 12.16
C LYS A 176 5.75 -9.14 12.50
N GLY A 177 5.11 -9.22 13.67
CA GLY A 177 4.23 -8.16 14.16
C GLY A 177 2.90 -8.05 13.42
N LEU A 178 2.55 -9.03 12.57
CA LEU A 178 1.25 -9.13 11.93
C LEU A 178 0.21 -9.58 12.97
N THR A 179 -0.90 -8.87 13.04
CA THR A 179 -2.01 -9.15 13.95
C THR A 179 -3.25 -9.63 13.18
N GLN A 180 -4.10 -10.39 13.86
CA GLN A 180 -5.38 -10.86 13.30
C GLN A 180 -6.28 -9.68 12.88
N GLU A 181 -6.28 -8.59 13.66
CA GLU A 181 -7.04 -7.37 13.35
C GLU A 181 -6.58 -6.72 12.04
N GLN A 182 -5.27 -6.58 11.83
CA GLN A 182 -4.73 -6.03 10.59
C GLN A 182 -5.20 -6.84 9.36
N VAL A 183 -5.14 -8.18 9.43
CA VAL A 183 -5.59 -9.04 8.33
C VAL A 183 -7.13 -9.02 8.18
N TYR A 184 -7.87 -8.97 9.29
CA TYR A 184 -9.32 -8.88 9.26
C TYR A 184 -9.80 -7.57 8.61
N SER A 185 -9.08 -6.46 8.81
CA SER A 185 -9.37 -5.17 8.19
C SER A 185 -9.06 -5.12 6.69
N ALA A 186 -8.27 -6.07 6.17
CA ALA A 186 -7.91 -6.17 4.78
C ALA A 186 -9.09 -6.60 3.90
N ARG A 187 -8.95 -6.44 2.58
CA ARG A 187 -9.99 -6.86 1.62
C ARG A 187 -10.23 -8.38 1.76
N ASN A 188 -11.50 -8.76 1.80
CA ASN A 188 -11.93 -10.15 1.99
C ASN A 188 -11.29 -10.84 3.22
N HIS A 189 -10.96 -10.09 4.28
CA HIS A 189 -10.36 -10.61 5.51
C HIS A 189 -9.08 -11.46 5.28
N GLY A 190 -8.29 -11.07 4.27
CA GLY A 190 -7.06 -11.78 3.88
C GLY A 190 -7.32 -13.20 3.36
N GLU A 191 -8.47 -13.43 2.72
CA GLU A 191 -8.77 -14.70 2.07
C GLU A 191 -7.70 -15.06 1.02
N GLY A 192 -7.25 -16.31 1.03
CA GLY A 192 -6.21 -16.81 0.13
C GLY A 192 -4.79 -16.33 0.44
N ALA A 193 -4.58 -15.48 1.45
CA ALA A 193 -3.24 -15.15 1.93
C ALA A 193 -2.60 -16.34 2.66
N PHE A 194 -1.29 -16.49 2.51
CA PHE A 194 -0.51 -17.48 3.25
C PHE A 194 -0.11 -16.87 4.60
N LEU A 195 -0.91 -17.13 5.62
CA LEU A 195 -0.77 -16.52 6.94
C LEU A 195 0.24 -17.27 7.82
N PRO A 196 0.71 -16.64 8.92
CA PRO A 196 1.55 -17.31 9.90
C PRO A 196 0.93 -18.63 10.42
N PRO A 197 1.72 -19.73 10.52
CA PRO A 197 1.20 -21.05 10.88
C PRO A 197 0.82 -21.18 12.36
N ASP A 198 1.22 -20.23 13.21
CA ASP A 198 0.88 -20.15 14.63
C ASP A 198 -0.55 -19.64 14.86
N TRP A 199 -1.22 -19.11 13.83
CA TRP A 199 -2.59 -18.64 13.95
C TRP A 199 -3.59 -19.80 14.02
N PRO A 200 -4.57 -19.74 14.93
CA PRO A 200 -5.55 -20.81 15.05
C PRO A 200 -6.41 -20.89 13.78
N ALA A 201 -6.69 -22.10 13.28
CA ALA A 201 -7.45 -22.30 12.04
C ALA A 201 -8.82 -21.57 12.01
N ASN A 202 -9.43 -21.36 13.18
CA ASN A 202 -10.71 -20.68 13.36
C ASN A 202 -10.58 -19.20 13.81
N TRP A 203 -9.43 -18.56 13.60
CA TRP A 203 -9.20 -17.20 14.07
C TRP A 203 -10.20 -16.21 13.48
N ARG A 204 -10.62 -16.37 12.21
CA ARG A 204 -11.62 -15.52 11.55
C ARG A 204 -12.97 -15.57 12.26
N ASP A 205 -13.54 -16.76 12.41
CA ASP A 205 -14.82 -16.97 13.12
C ASP A 205 -14.77 -16.46 14.56
N ARG A 206 -13.61 -16.62 15.21
CA ARG A 206 -13.41 -16.18 16.60
C ARG A 206 -13.41 -14.66 16.68
N PHE A 207 -12.74 -13.99 15.73
CA PHE A 207 -12.66 -12.54 15.66
C PHE A 207 -14.05 -11.91 15.39
N GLU A 208 -14.82 -12.49 14.46
CA GLU A 208 -16.21 -12.10 14.17
C GLU A 208 -17.10 -12.19 15.40
N LYS A 209 -17.02 -13.31 16.13
CA LYS A 209 -17.80 -13.50 17.38
C LYS A 209 -17.42 -12.51 18.46
N THR A 210 -16.13 -12.16 18.59
CA THR A 210 -15.67 -11.19 19.59
C THR A 210 -16.00 -9.74 19.23
N THR A 211 -16.05 -9.39 17.95
CA THR A 211 -16.31 -8.02 17.50
C THR A 211 -17.79 -7.74 17.20
N GLY A 212 -18.64 -8.77 17.15
CA GLY A 212 -20.07 -8.62 16.88
C GLY A 212 -20.37 -8.19 15.43
N GLN A 213 -19.41 -8.31 14.52
CA GLN A 213 -19.60 -8.04 13.09
C GLN A 213 -20.30 -9.24 12.43
N ALA A 214 -21.34 -8.98 11.64
CA ALA A 214 -22.16 -10.01 11.00
C ALA A 214 -21.36 -10.76 9.92
N PRO A 215 -21.60 -12.06 9.70
CA PRO A 215 -20.89 -12.84 8.69
C PRO A 215 -21.17 -12.28 7.30
N VAL A 216 -20.11 -11.79 6.64
CA VAL A 216 -20.16 -11.38 5.23
C VAL A 216 -20.13 -12.67 4.41
N THR A 217 -21.30 -13.21 4.07
CA THR A 217 -21.39 -14.44 3.27
C THR A 217 -20.71 -14.21 1.92
N PRO A 218 -19.76 -15.07 1.51
CA PRO A 218 -19.17 -14.97 0.17
C PRO A 218 -20.29 -15.13 -0.86
N SER A 219 -20.31 -14.25 -1.87
CA SER A 219 -21.28 -14.34 -2.96
C SER A 219 -21.08 -15.69 -3.67
N PRO A 220 -22.16 -16.45 -3.95
CA PRO A 220 -22.03 -17.74 -4.62
C PRO A 220 -21.40 -17.56 -6.00
N PRO A 221 -20.61 -18.53 -6.50
CA PRO A 221 -20.04 -18.46 -7.83
C PRO A 221 -21.17 -18.35 -8.86
N ALA A 222 -21.05 -17.37 -9.77
CA ALA A 222 -21.96 -17.23 -10.89
C ALA A 222 -21.89 -18.51 -11.75
N GLY A 223 -22.99 -19.27 -11.74
CA GLY A 223 -23.19 -20.44 -12.59
C GLY A 223 -23.59 -20.09 -14.01
#